data_AF-A0A1Q8AXY0-F1
#
_entry.id   AF-A0A1Q8AXY0-F1
#
_cell.length_a   1.000
_cell.length_b   1.000
_cell.length_c   1.000
_cell.angle_alpha   90.00
_cell.angle_beta   90.00
_cell.angle_gamma   90.00
#
_symmetry.space_group_name_H-M   'P 1'
#
loop_
_entity.id
_entity.type
_entity.pdbx_description
1 polymer ?
#
loop_
_entity_poly.entity_id
_entity_poly.type
_entity_poly.pdbx_seq_one_letter_code
_entity_poly.pdbx_strand_id
1 'polypeptide(L)'
;MSEQDRRGNEHLDEMTCLLYVEGQLDHARAQEVSSHTEHCPGCRTLLHALERESRLLKRAMFEDEEPLPARLAVVPGRSARSLQWVWAVAFGLAATGVYALYTGYIEPWMQQLEQAGFGGTNLLGLLIFQGAFKKGWQSMLSLLEVLAMLTLGGFLIVLLRRRLRRGSALAMVLGGLCAAVMLPATASATETRRGDYVEVKQGETVKGDIFLFCHRARVDGTVDGDVFVFSQDVNVGGHVKGDVIGFSQSVRISGQVDGNIRTFANNMTITGNVAKKVLAFTQVMAGWGAIF
;
A
#
# COMPACT_ATOMS: atom_id res chain seq x y z
N MET A 1 -77.48 -15.87 -44.79
CA MET A 1 -77.25 -14.98 -43.63
C MET A 1 -75.89 -15.35 -43.06
N SER A 2 -74.83 -14.69 -43.53
CA SER A 2 -73.43 -15.07 -43.29
C SER A 2 -72.94 -14.51 -41.96
N GLU A 3 -72.15 -15.30 -41.21
CA GLU A 3 -71.53 -14.97 -39.91
C GLU A 3 -70.67 -13.69 -39.89
N GLN A 4 -70.41 -13.07 -41.04
CA GLN A 4 -69.73 -11.79 -41.17
C GLN A 4 -70.58 -10.58 -40.75
N ASP A 5 -71.92 -10.68 -40.83
CA ASP A 5 -72.82 -9.54 -40.54
C ASP A 5 -73.06 -9.33 -39.04
N ARG A 6 -72.65 -10.29 -38.20
CA ARG A 6 -72.68 -10.14 -36.72
C ARG A 6 -71.47 -9.41 -36.15
N ARG A 7 -70.36 -9.34 -36.88
CA ARG A 7 -69.11 -8.68 -36.44
C ARG A 7 -69.05 -7.18 -36.75
N GLY A 8 -70.00 -6.65 -37.52
CA GLY A 8 -70.04 -5.24 -37.91
C GLY A 8 -70.52 -4.27 -36.81
N ASN A 9 -71.06 -4.79 -35.69
CA ASN A 9 -71.63 -3.98 -34.61
C ASN A 9 -71.01 -4.24 -33.22
N GLU A 10 -70.00 -5.11 -33.13
CA GLU A 10 -69.27 -5.30 -31.87
C GLU A 10 -68.07 -4.34 -31.87
N HIS A 11 -68.22 -3.25 -31.11
CA HIS A 11 -67.12 -2.36 -30.79
C HIS A 11 -66.02 -3.15 -30.06
N LEU A 12 -64.76 -2.78 -30.31
CA LEU A 12 -63.62 -3.30 -29.55
C LEU A 12 -63.79 -3.01 -28.06
N ASP A 13 -63.52 -4.03 -27.24
CA ASP A 13 -63.46 -3.90 -25.80
C ASP A 13 -62.28 -3.01 -25.36
N GLU A 14 -62.46 -2.28 -24.27
CA GLU A 14 -61.48 -1.33 -23.74
C GLU A 14 -60.14 -2.02 -23.40
N MET A 15 -60.21 -3.24 -22.83
CA MET A 15 -59.02 -4.04 -22.53
C MET A 15 -58.23 -4.41 -23.79
N THR A 16 -58.92 -4.70 -24.90
CA THR A 16 -58.24 -5.02 -26.18
C THR A 16 -57.54 -3.78 -26.73
N CYS A 17 -58.13 -2.59 -26.61
CA CYS A 17 -57.48 -1.34 -26.98
C CYS A 17 -56.28 -1.01 -26.08
N LEU A 18 -56.37 -1.26 -24.77
CA LEU A 18 -55.25 -1.07 -23.83
C LEU A 18 -54.05 -1.97 -24.16
N LEU A 19 -54.27 -3.27 -24.37
CA LEU A 19 -53.22 -4.21 -24.76
C LEU A 19 -52.55 -3.81 -26.09
N TYR A 20 -53.28 -3.12 -26.97
CA TYR A 20 -52.74 -2.61 -28.23
C TYR A 20 -51.84 -1.42 -28.01
N VAL A 21 -52.24 -0.46 -27.17
CA VAL A 21 -51.44 0.71 -26.80
C VAL A 21 -50.16 0.31 -26.04
N GLU A 22 -50.23 -0.74 -25.22
CA GLU A 22 -49.06 -1.29 -24.49
C GLU A 22 -48.17 -2.20 -25.34
N GLY A 23 -48.58 -2.55 -26.57
CA GLY A 23 -47.82 -3.43 -27.46
C GLY A 23 -47.79 -4.90 -27.02
N GLN A 24 -48.77 -5.35 -26.25
CA GLN A 24 -48.86 -6.72 -25.69
C GLN A 24 -49.73 -7.67 -26.52
N LEU A 25 -50.30 -7.22 -27.65
CA LEU A 25 -51.05 -8.07 -28.58
C LEU A 25 -50.13 -8.76 -29.59
N ASP A 26 -50.48 -9.99 -29.94
CA ASP A 26 -49.89 -10.70 -31.08
C ASP A 26 -50.11 -9.93 -32.39
N HIS A 27 -49.16 -10.04 -33.32
CA HIS A 27 -49.20 -9.33 -34.61
C HIS A 27 -50.53 -9.49 -35.38
N ALA A 28 -51.14 -10.68 -35.34
CA ALA A 28 -52.41 -10.94 -36.03
C ALA A 28 -53.59 -10.15 -35.42
N ARG A 29 -53.67 -10.08 -34.09
CA ARG A 29 -54.74 -9.33 -33.41
C ARG A 29 -54.49 -7.81 -33.46
N ALA A 30 -53.23 -7.38 -33.47
CA ALA A 30 -52.89 -5.98 -33.67
C ALA A 30 -53.35 -5.46 -35.04
N GLN A 31 -53.22 -6.27 -36.10
CA GLN A 31 -53.72 -5.94 -37.44
C GLN A 31 -55.27 -5.89 -37.49
N GLU A 32 -55.95 -6.75 -36.75
CA GLU A 32 -57.41 -6.72 -36.64
C GLU A 32 -57.87 -5.41 -35.98
N VAL A 33 -57.24 -5.03 -34.87
CA VAL A 33 -57.52 -3.76 -34.17
C VAL A 33 -57.26 -2.56 -35.08
N SER A 34 -56.13 -2.51 -35.79
CA SER A 34 -55.83 -1.40 -36.70
C SER A 34 -56.86 -1.31 -37.82
N SER A 35 -57.19 -2.43 -38.48
CA SER A 35 -58.18 -2.47 -39.56
C SER A 35 -59.60 -2.05 -39.10
N HIS A 36 -59.98 -2.41 -37.86
CA HIS A 36 -61.27 -2.03 -37.29
C HIS A 36 -61.33 -0.54 -36.96
N THR A 37 -60.26 0.05 -36.40
CA THR A 37 -60.22 1.48 -36.05
C THR A 37 -60.21 2.41 -37.27
N GLU A 38 -59.81 1.92 -38.45
CA GLU A 38 -59.94 2.66 -39.72
C GLU A 38 -61.40 2.86 -40.13
N HIS A 39 -62.26 1.88 -39.83
CA HIS A 39 -63.65 1.84 -40.29
C HIS A 39 -64.67 2.21 -39.20
N CYS A 40 -64.32 2.10 -37.92
CA CYS A 40 -65.20 2.37 -36.79
C CYS A 40 -64.80 3.65 -36.03
N PRO A 41 -65.58 4.75 -36.13
CA PRO A 41 -65.24 6.02 -35.49
C PRO A 41 -65.25 5.94 -33.95
N GLY A 42 -66.12 5.13 -33.35
CA GLY A 42 -66.21 4.97 -31.88
C GLY A 42 -64.97 4.30 -31.28
N CYS A 43 -64.49 3.22 -31.90
CA CYS A 43 -63.27 2.55 -31.44
C CYS A 43 -62.03 3.41 -31.68
N ARG A 44 -62.00 4.20 -32.76
CA ARG A 44 -60.93 5.19 -32.99
C ARG A 44 -60.89 6.27 -31.90
N THR A 45 -62.05 6.77 -31.47
CA THR A 45 -62.09 7.76 -30.38
C THR A 45 -61.63 7.17 -29.05
N LEU A 46 -62.01 5.92 -28.76
CA LEU A 46 -61.56 5.22 -27.56
C LEU A 46 -60.04 5.01 -27.57
N LEU A 47 -59.48 4.55 -28.69
CA LEU A 47 -58.03 4.33 -28.83
C LEU A 47 -57.24 5.63 -28.62
N HIS A 48 -57.67 6.74 -29.22
CA HIS A 48 -57.02 8.03 -29.02
C HIS A 48 -57.13 8.57 -27.58
N ALA A 49 -58.22 8.27 -26.88
CA ALA A 49 -58.37 8.62 -25.48
C ALA A 49 -57.33 7.88 -24.62
N LEU A 50 -57.20 6.57 -24.79
CA LEU A 50 -56.23 5.73 -24.08
C LEU A 50 -54.77 6.11 -24.39
N GLU A 51 -54.45 6.40 -25.65
CA GLU A 51 -53.12 6.92 -26.03
C GLU A 51 -52.79 8.27 -25.36
N ARG A 52 -53.80 9.10 -25.11
CA ARG A 52 -53.63 10.39 -24.43
C ARG A 52 -53.34 10.17 -22.94
N GLU A 53 -54.08 9.29 -22.29
CA GLU A 53 -53.91 8.96 -20.87
C GLU A 53 -52.56 8.28 -20.60
N SER A 54 -52.18 7.29 -21.41
CA SER A 54 -50.86 6.64 -21.35
C SER A 54 -49.72 7.66 -21.49
N ARG A 55 -49.84 8.62 -22.41
CA ARG A 55 -48.86 9.70 -22.57
C ARG A 55 -48.79 10.64 -21.36
N LEU A 56 -49.92 10.93 -20.72
CA LEU A 56 -49.97 11.77 -19.52
C LEU A 56 -49.34 11.06 -18.31
N LEU A 57 -49.69 9.79 -18.08
CA LEU A 57 -49.07 8.95 -17.04
C LEU A 57 -47.56 8.82 -17.26
N LYS A 58 -47.14 8.56 -18.50
CA LYS A 58 -45.73 8.47 -18.86
C LYS A 58 -45.01 9.78 -18.56
N ARG A 59 -45.58 10.93 -18.92
CA ARG A 59 -44.99 12.25 -18.61
C ARG A 59 -44.91 12.51 -17.11
N ALA A 60 -45.96 12.21 -16.35
CA ALA A 60 -45.97 12.38 -14.89
C ALA A 60 -44.93 11.47 -14.20
N MET A 61 -44.74 10.24 -14.69
CA MET A 61 -43.71 9.33 -14.18
C MET A 61 -42.28 9.78 -14.53
N PHE A 62 -42.09 10.45 -15.66
CA PHE A 62 -40.79 10.99 -16.07
C PHE A 62 -40.54 12.43 -15.58
N GLU A 63 -41.47 13.05 -14.85
CA GLU A 63 -41.29 14.40 -14.27
C GLU A 63 -40.27 14.39 -13.12
N ASP A 64 -40.03 13.23 -12.48
CA ASP A 64 -38.89 13.00 -11.57
C ASP A 64 -37.57 12.67 -12.29
N GLU A 65 -37.63 12.31 -13.58
CA GLU A 65 -36.46 12.07 -14.45
C GLU A 65 -36.29 13.20 -15.48
N GLU A 66 -36.48 14.44 -15.06
CA GLU A 66 -35.94 15.55 -15.83
C GLU A 66 -34.41 15.43 -15.79
N PRO A 67 -33.72 15.21 -16.92
CA PRO A 67 -32.26 15.16 -16.90
C PRO A 67 -31.80 16.52 -16.40
N LEU A 68 -31.29 16.54 -15.16
CA LEU A 68 -30.72 17.71 -14.51
C LEU A 68 -29.97 18.50 -15.58
N PRO A 69 -30.44 19.72 -15.93
CA PRO A 69 -29.84 20.47 -17.03
C PRO A 69 -28.34 20.50 -16.79
N ALA A 70 -27.52 20.32 -17.82
CA ALA A 70 -26.06 20.19 -17.68
C ALA A 70 -25.43 21.35 -16.85
N ARG A 71 -26.13 22.48 -16.71
CA ARG A 71 -25.76 23.59 -15.80
C ARG A 71 -25.85 23.27 -14.29
N LEU A 72 -26.72 22.34 -13.88
CA LEU A 72 -26.86 21.84 -12.50
C LEU A 72 -26.08 20.54 -12.28
N ALA A 73 -25.81 19.75 -13.34
CA ALA A 73 -24.92 18.59 -13.28
C ALA A 73 -23.43 18.98 -13.11
N VAL A 74 -23.08 20.24 -13.38
CA VAL A 74 -21.84 20.83 -12.86
C VAL A 74 -22.04 21.10 -11.36
N VAL A 75 -21.83 20.08 -10.54
CA VAL A 75 -21.47 20.29 -9.14
C VAL A 75 -20.23 21.21 -9.17
N PRO A 76 -20.28 22.45 -8.66
CA PRO A 76 -19.09 23.26 -8.61
C PRO A 76 -18.12 22.52 -7.68
N GLY A 77 -17.04 21.99 -8.25
CA GLY A 77 -15.91 21.37 -7.53
C GLY A 77 -15.19 22.31 -6.55
N ARG A 78 -15.78 23.47 -6.22
CA ARG A 78 -15.36 24.36 -5.13
C ARG A 78 -15.70 23.79 -3.74
N SER A 79 -16.76 22.98 -3.58
CA SER A 79 -17.14 22.44 -2.26
C SER A 79 -16.15 21.37 -1.75
N ALA A 80 -15.57 20.55 -2.62
CA ALA A 80 -14.51 19.62 -2.23
C ALA A 80 -13.24 20.35 -1.75
N ARG A 81 -12.90 21.48 -2.37
CA ARG A 81 -11.75 22.32 -1.98
C ARG A 81 -11.99 23.10 -0.67
N SER A 82 -13.23 23.55 -0.42
CA SER A 82 -13.55 24.23 0.85
C SER A 82 -13.53 23.27 2.03
N LEU A 83 -13.95 22.01 1.83
CA LEU A 83 -13.87 20.97 2.87
C LEU A 83 -12.43 20.53 3.14
N GLN A 84 -11.56 20.53 2.12
CA GLN A 84 -10.13 20.23 2.28
C GLN A 84 -9.40 21.23 3.20
N TRP A 85 -9.70 22.53 3.10
CA TRP A 85 -9.12 23.53 4.02
C TRP A 85 -9.57 23.24 5.46
N VAL A 86 -10.86 23.00 5.69
CA VAL A 86 -11.39 22.71 7.04
C VAL A 86 -10.68 21.52 7.67
N TRP A 87 -10.40 20.46 6.89
CA TRP A 87 -9.60 19.33 7.36
C TRP A 87 -8.13 19.68 7.63
N ALA A 88 -7.51 20.53 6.81
CA ALA A 88 -6.15 21.01 7.06
C ALA A 88 -6.04 21.84 8.34
N VAL A 89 -7.03 22.70 8.61
CA VAL A 89 -7.10 23.49 9.86
C VAL A 89 -7.40 22.61 11.06
N ALA A 90 -8.31 21.64 10.93
CA ALA A 90 -8.61 20.69 11.99
C ALA A 90 -7.39 19.83 12.34
N PHE A 91 -6.65 19.33 11.34
CA PHE A 91 -5.43 18.57 11.55
C PHE A 91 -4.31 19.44 12.13
N GLY A 92 -4.18 20.68 11.65
CA GLY A 92 -3.26 21.67 12.21
C GLY A 92 -3.52 21.89 13.69
N LEU A 93 -4.77 22.22 14.08
CA LEU A 93 -5.16 22.42 15.47
C LEU A 93 -4.95 21.17 16.34
N ALA A 94 -5.25 19.98 15.81
CA ALA A 94 -4.99 18.73 16.52
C ALA A 94 -3.50 18.49 16.74
N ALA A 95 -2.65 18.73 15.73
CA ALA A 95 -1.20 18.63 15.84
C ALA A 95 -0.64 19.64 16.84
N THR A 96 -1.12 20.88 16.83
CA THR A 96 -0.73 21.91 17.80
C THR A 96 -1.17 21.54 19.23
N GLY A 97 -2.35 20.93 19.38
CA GLY A 97 -2.84 20.44 20.67
C GLY A 97 -2.00 19.28 21.21
N VAL A 98 -1.66 18.31 20.36
CA VAL A 98 -0.76 17.20 20.73
C VAL A 98 0.64 17.73 21.08
N TYR A 99 1.15 18.69 20.31
CA TYR A 99 2.44 19.31 20.60
C TYR A 99 2.43 20.06 21.94
N ALA A 100 1.39 20.85 22.22
CA ALA A 100 1.25 21.55 23.49
C ALA A 100 1.11 20.59 24.69
N LEU A 101 0.42 19.45 24.51
CA LEU A 101 0.31 18.42 25.53
C LEU A 101 1.66 17.72 25.76
N TYR A 102 2.39 17.44 24.70
CA TYR A 102 3.72 16.84 24.74
C TYR A 102 4.71 17.74 25.49
N THR A 103 4.82 19.00 25.10
CA THR A 103 5.74 19.96 25.75
C THR A 103 5.29 20.32 27.17
N GLY A 104 3.97 20.33 27.43
CA GLY A 104 3.42 20.68 28.74
C GLY A 104 3.53 19.58 29.80
N TYR A 105 3.49 18.31 29.40
CA TYR A 105 3.44 17.18 30.33
C TYR A 105 4.59 16.20 30.15
N ILE A 106 4.88 15.81 28.91
CA ILE A 106 5.84 14.74 28.61
C ILE A 106 7.28 15.25 28.73
N GLU A 107 7.57 16.43 28.20
CA GLU A 107 8.91 17.03 28.23
C GLU A 107 9.41 17.35 29.65
N PRO A 108 8.64 18.03 30.54
CA PRO A 108 9.08 18.25 31.91
C PRO A 108 9.19 16.96 32.73
N TRP A 109 8.34 15.97 32.47
CA TRP A 109 8.48 14.64 33.06
C TRP A 109 9.76 13.95 32.60
N MET A 110 10.11 14.07 31.32
CA MET A 110 11.36 13.54 30.77
C MET A 110 12.58 14.22 31.39
N GLN A 111 12.55 15.55 31.57
CA GLN A 111 13.61 16.29 32.27
C GLN A 111 13.73 15.89 33.75
N GLN A 112 12.62 15.63 34.45
CA GLN A 112 12.64 15.10 35.82
C GLN A 112 13.28 13.71 35.88
N LEU A 113 13.04 12.86 34.87
CA LEU A 113 13.69 11.57 34.75
C LEU A 113 15.20 11.71 34.48
N GLU A 114 15.61 12.65 33.63
CA GLU A 114 17.03 12.93 33.40
C GLU A 114 17.73 13.36 34.69
N GLN A 115 17.12 14.27 35.45
CA GLN A 115 17.63 14.73 36.75
C GLN A 115 17.60 13.63 37.82
N ALA A 116 16.61 12.73 37.79
CA ALA A 116 16.55 11.54 38.63
C ALA A 116 17.56 10.44 38.21
N GLY A 117 18.40 10.70 37.20
CA GLY A 117 19.50 9.82 36.79
C GLY A 117 19.15 8.81 35.70
N PHE A 118 17.98 8.92 35.07
CA PHE A 118 17.58 8.08 33.92
C PHE A 118 18.17 8.57 32.58
N GLY A 119 18.64 9.82 32.52
CA GLY A 119 19.17 10.45 31.32
C GLY A 119 20.69 10.50 31.29
N GLY A 120 21.34 9.35 31.07
CA GLY A 120 22.70 9.15 30.53
C GLY A 120 23.92 9.91 31.10
N THR A 121 23.75 10.92 31.95
CA THR A 121 24.78 11.89 32.35
C THR A 121 25.33 11.62 33.74
N ASN A 122 24.58 10.91 34.59
CA ASN A 122 24.99 10.54 35.94
C ASN A 122 25.44 9.06 36.01
N LEU A 123 26.75 8.85 36.08
CA LEU A 123 27.43 7.55 36.15
C LEU A 123 26.92 6.65 37.28
N LEU A 124 26.50 7.26 38.40
CA LEU A 124 25.92 6.55 39.56
C LEU A 124 24.52 5.99 39.26
N GLY A 125 23.71 6.71 38.47
CA GLY A 125 22.40 6.27 38.02
C GLY A 125 22.52 5.09 37.04
N LEU A 126 23.48 5.16 36.12
CA LEU A 126 23.80 4.05 35.21
C LEU A 126 24.18 2.76 35.95
N LEU A 127 24.96 2.86 37.02
CA LEU A 127 25.42 1.68 37.79
C LEU A 127 24.33 1.06 38.68
N ILE A 128 23.46 1.88 39.28
CA ILE A 128 22.38 1.38 40.15
C ILE A 128 21.21 0.81 39.33
N PHE A 129 20.87 1.43 38.20
CA PHE A 129 19.72 1.04 37.38
C PHE A 129 20.00 -0.08 36.36
N GLN A 130 21.26 -0.43 36.10
CA GLN A 130 21.62 -1.54 35.20
C GLN A 130 21.19 -2.93 35.73
N GLY A 131 21.03 -3.11 37.05
CA GLY A 131 20.77 -4.41 37.67
C GLY A 131 19.29 -4.72 37.99
N ALA A 132 18.59 -3.80 38.63
CA ALA A 132 17.28 -4.08 39.24
C ALA A 132 16.08 -3.79 38.33
N PHE A 133 16.18 -2.82 37.41
CA PHE A 133 15.04 -2.31 36.65
C PHE A 133 14.86 -2.94 35.25
N LYS A 134 15.85 -3.72 34.80
CA LYS A 134 15.88 -4.33 33.45
C LYS A 134 14.70 -5.28 33.20
N LYS A 135 14.23 -6.00 34.22
CA LYS A 135 13.12 -6.98 34.11
C LYS A 135 11.72 -6.33 34.14
N GLY A 136 11.55 -5.27 34.92
CA GLY A 136 10.26 -4.56 35.02
C GLY A 136 9.98 -3.68 33.81
N TRP A 137 11.01 -2.98 33.32
CA TRP A 137 10.89 -2.05 32.20
C TRP A 137 10.63 -2.75 30.86
N GLN A 138 11.26 -3.91 30.62
CA GLN A 138 10.95 -4.73 29.44
C GLN A 138 9.49 -5.24 29.44
N SER A 139 8.97 -5.56 30.62
CA SER A 139 7.56 -5.98 30.78
C SER A 139 6.58 -4.83 30.51
N MET A 140 6.92 -3.59 30.91
CA MET A 140 6.11 -2.41 30.62
C MET A 140 6.11 -2.06 29.13
N LEU A 141 7.27 -2.12 28.46
CA LEU A 141 7.39 -1.85 27.03
C LEU A 141 6.63 -2.87 26.19
N SER A 142 6.71 -4.16 26.53
CA SER A 142 5.93 -5.20 25.84
C SER A 142 4.42 -5.04 26.04
N LEU A 143 3.95 -4.64 27.23
CA LEU A 143 2.54 -4.33 27.47
C LEU A 143 2.05 -3.13 26.64
N LEU A 144 2.85 -2.07 26.54
CA LEU A 144 2.57 -0.91 25.69
C LEU A 144 2.52 -1.29 24.20
N GLU A 145 3.45 -2.14 23.76
CA GLU A 145 3.51 -2.64 22.40
C GLU A 145 2.28 -3.49 22.05
N VAL A 146 1.87 -4.39 22.94
CA VAL A 146 0.65 -5.21 22.78
C VAL A 146 -0.61 -4.34 22.73
N LEU A 147 -0.73 -3.32 23.58
CA LEU A 147 -1.85 -2.37 23.54
C LEU A 147 -1.87 -1.56 22.24
N ALA A 148 -0.71 -1.15 21.74
CA ALA A 148 -0.60 -0.46 20.45
C ALA A 148 -1.00 -1.39 19.28
N MET A 149 -0.58 -2.65 19.30
CA MET A 149 -0.98 -3.64 18.29
C MET A 149 -2.48 -3.94 18.34
N LEU A 150 -3.08 -4.05 19.52
CA LEU A 150 -4.52 -4.29 19.69
C LEU A 150 -5.36 -3.12 19.18
N THR A 151 -4.93 -1.89 19.44
CA THR A 151 -5.64 -0.68 18.98
C THR A 151 -5.51 -0.47 17.47
N LEU A 152 -4.32 -0.66 16.90
CA LEU A 152 -4.10 -0.60 15.45
C LEU A 152 -4.82 -1.73 14.71
N GLY A 153 -4.75 -2.96 15.23
CA GLY A 153 -5.44 -4.12 14.67
C GLY A 153 -6.96 -3.96 14.73
N GLY A 154 -7.51 -3.50 15.86
CA GLY A 154 -8.92 -3.19 16.00
C GLY A 154 -9.40 -2.11 15.04
N PHE A 155 -8.62 -1.04 14.88
CA PHE A 155 -8.91 0.04 13.93
C PHE A 155 -8.89 -0.46 12.47
N LEU A 156 -7.91 -1.29 12.11
CA LEU A 156 -7.81 -1.91 10.80
C LEU A 156 -9.03 -2.83 10.53
N ILE A 157 -9.43 -3.64 11.50
CA ILE A 157 -10.60 -4.53 11.42
C ILE A 157 -11.89 -3.71 11.25
N VAL A 158 -12.05 -2.61 11.98
CA VAL A 158 -13.22 -1.73 11.84
C VAL A 158 -13.25 -1.04 10.48
N LEU A 159 -12.11 -0.56 9.98
CA LEU A 159 -12.00 0.02 8.64
C LEU A 159 -12.27 -1.04 7.56
N LEU A 160 -11.73 -2.24 7.70
CA LEU A 160 -11.95 -3.36 6.79
C LEU A 160 -13.43 -3.77 6.80
N ARG A 161 -14.06 -3.88 7.98
CA ARG A 161 -15.50 -4.16 8.12
C ARG A 161 -16.38 -3.04 7.54
N ARG A 162 -16.00 -1.77 7.71
CA ARG A 162 -16.71 -0.62 7.11
C ARG A 162 -16.55 -0.58 5.58
N ARG A 163 -15.41 -1.03 5.05
CA ARG A 163 -15.12 -1.06 3.62
C ARG A 163 -15.73 -2.28 2.91
N LEU A 164 -15.78 -3.45 3.57
CA LEU A 164 -16.40 -4.68 3.06
C LEU A 164 -17.93 -4.68 3.11
N ARG A 165 -18.56 -3.81 3.91
CA ARG A 165 -20.02 -3.62 3.89
C ARG A 165 -20.56 -2.99 2.61
N ARG A 166 -19.69 -2.51 1.71
CA ARG A 166 -20.05 -2.05 0.37
C ARG A 166 -19.60 -3.15 -0.60
N GLY A 167 -20.55 -3.87 -1.19
CA GLY A 167 -20.35 -5.12 -1.96
C GLY A 167 -19.35 -5.06 -3.13
N SER A 168 -18.84 -3.89 -3.49
CA SER A 168 -17.81 -3.69 -4.51
C SER A 168 -16.36 -3.79 -3.99
N ALA A 169 -16.12 -3.85 -2.67
CA ALA A 169 -14.77 -3.86 -2.11
C ALA A 169 -14.08 -5.23 -2.17
N LEU A 170 -14.85 -6.33 -2.15
CA LEU A 170 -14.29 -7.69 -2.19
C LEU A 170 -13.62 -7.98 -3.54
N ALA A 171 -14.21 -7.52 -4.64
CA ALA A 171 -13.63 -7.63 -5.98
C ALA A 171 -12.37 -6.76 -6.14
N MET A 172 -12.34 -5.55 -5.55
CA MET A 172 -11.16 -4.69 -5.58
C MET A 172 -10.01 -5.19 -4.71
N VAL A 173 -10.31 -5.78 -3.54
CA VAL A 173 -9.28 -6.36 -2.66
C VAL A 173 -8.69 -7.62 -3.30
N LEU A 174 -9.53 -8.50 -3.86
CA LEU A 174 -9.06 -9.71 -4.53
C LEU A 174 -8.29 -9.38 -5.82
N GLY A 175 -8.75 -8.40 -6.61
CA GLY A 175 -8.03 -7.90 -7.78
C GLY A 175 -6.71 -7.23 -7.43
N GLY A 176 -6.67 -6.44 -6.37
CA GLY A 176 -5.43 -5.83 -5.87
C GLY A 176 -4.42 -6.85 -5.35
N LEU A 177 -4.89 -7.89 -4.66
CA LEU A 177 -4.03 -8.98 -4.16
C LEU A 177 -3.45 -9.80 -5.32
N CYS A 178 -4.24 -10.12 -6.35
CA CYS A 178 -3.76 -10.83 -7.53
C CYS A 178 -2.77 -9.99 -8.36
N ALA A 179 -2.97 -8.67 -8.46
CA ALA A 179 -2.03 -7.79 -9.15
C ALA A 179 -0.68 -7.65 -8.40
N ALA A 180 -0.70 -7.69 -7.06
CA ALA A 180 0.52 -7.62 -6.25
C ALA A 180 1.40 -8.88 -6.36
N VAL A 181 0.81 -10.06 -6.57
CA VAL A 181 1.54 -11.33 -6.74
C VAL A 181 2.24 -11.43 -8.10
N MET A 182 1.80 -10.66 -9.10
CA MET A 182 2.35 -10.67 -10.47
C MET A 182 3.50 -9.67 -10.67
N LEU A 183 3.85 -8.87 -9.66
CA LEU A 183 5.05 -8.05 -9.72
C LEU A 183 6.27 -8.98 -9.61
N PRO A 184 7.25 -8.90 -10.52
CA PRO A 184 8.49 -9.65 -10.37
C PRO A 184 9.15 -9.21 -9.07
N ALA A 185 9.25 -10.13 -8.11
CA ALA A 185 10.06 -9.92 -6.93
C ALA A 185 11.49 -9.68 -7.41
N THR A 186 11.97 -8.43 -7.32
CA THR A 186 13.40 -8.15 -7.39
C THR A 186 14.00 -8.77 -6.14
N ALA A 187 14.30 -10.07 -6.21
CA ALA A 187 15.01 -10.79 -5.18
C ALA A 187 16.45 -10.25 -5.21
N SER A 188 16.69 -9.15 -4.48
CA SER A 188 18.02 -8.85 -3.98
C SER A 188 18.32 -9.96 -2.98
N ALA A 189 18.97 -11.01 -3.44
CA ALA A 189 19.33 -12.14 -2.62
C ALA A 189 20.51 -11.72 -1.74
N THR A 190 20.23 -11.20 -0.55
CA THR A 190 21.25 -11.04 0.48
C THR A 190 21.72 -12.41 0.92
N GLU A 191 22.97 -12.75 0.62
CA GLU A 191 23.53 -14.06 0.95
C GLU A 191 24.23 -13.99 2.32
N THR A 192 23.81 -14.82 3.27
CA THR A 192 24.46 -14.89 4.60
C THR A 192 25.14 -16.24 4.77
N ARG A 193 26.45 -16.23 5.03
CA ARG A 193 27.24 -17.44 5.30
C ARG A 193 27.79 -17.41 6.71
N ARG A 194 27.69 -18.54 7.42
CA ARG A 194 28.17 -18.72 8.80
C ARG A 194 28.94 -20.04 8.93
N GLY A 195 29.99 -20.04 9.74
CA GLY A 195 30.80 -21.23 10.00
C GLY A 195 32.18 -20.86 10.56
N ASP A 196 33.06 -21.83 10.76
CA ASP A 196 34.43 -21.52 11.21
C ASP A 196 35.30 -20.93 10.09
N TYR A 197 35.20 -21.51 8.89
CA TYR A 197 35.85 -21.00 7.69
C TYR A 197 34.80 -20.80 6.61
N VAL A 198 34.70 -19.57 6.10
CA VAL A 198 33.79 -19.22 5.01
C VAL A 198 34.59 -18.68 3.85
N GLU A 199 34.33 -19.23 2.66
CA GLU A 199 35.05 -18.90 1.45
C GLU A 199 34.07 -18.56 0.31
N VAL A 200 34.42 -17.53 -0.47
CA VAL A 200 33.88 -17.28 -1.81
C VAL A 200 34.99 -17.66 -2.78
N LYS A 201 34.80 -18.75 -3.52
CA LYS A 201 35.86 -19.37 -4.32
C LYS A 201 36.18 -18.53 -5.55
N GLN A 202 37.39 -18.68 -6.07
CA GLN A 202 37.76 -18.10 -7.35
C GLN A 202 36.82 -18.63 -8.46
N GLY A 203 36.25 -17.73 -9.26
CA GLY A 203 35.26 -18.05 -10.30
C GLY A 203 33.81 -18.09 -9.81
N GLU A 204 33.58 -18.02 -8.50
CA GLU A 204 32.26 -17.83 -7.92
C GLU A 204 31.84 -16.35 -8.04
N THR A 205 30.60 -16.09 -8.47
CA THR A 205 30.03 -14.75 -8.46
C THR A 205 28.82 -14.70 -7.56
N VAL A 206 28.94 -13.98 -6.45
CA VAL A 206 27.83 -13.70 -5.54
C VAL A 206 27.10 -12.47 -6.07
N LYS A 207 25.80 -12.61 -6.31
CA LYS A 207 24.94 -11.51 -6.79
C LYS A 207 24.29 -10.83 -5.61
N GLY A 208 24.56 -9.54 -5.40
CA GLY A 208 24.08 -8.78 -4.26
C GLY A 208 25.04 -8.83 -3.06
N ASP A 209 24.53 -8.39 -1.92
CA ASP A 209 25.34 -8.21 -0.71
C ASP A 209 25.57 -9.53 0.02
N ILE A 210 26.78 -9.71 0.56
CA ILE A 210 27.17 -10.89 1.32
C ILE A 210 27.50 -10.54 2.77
N PHE A 211 26.96 -11.34 3.69
CA PHE A 211 27.22 -11.25 5.13
C PHE A 211 27.98 -12.49 5.61
N LEU A 212 29.19 -12.28 6.11
CA LEU A 212 30.11 -13.32 6.55
C LEU A 212 30.29 -13.25 8.06
N PHE A 213 29.88 -14.29 8.78
CA PHE A 213 30.11 -14.44 10.22
C PHE A 213 30.91 -15.71 10.49
N CYS A 214 32.22 -15.58 10.72
CA CYS A 214 33.11 -16.74 10.82
C CYS A 214 34.42 -16.46 11.57
N HIS A 215 35.19 -17.48 11.93
CA HIS A 215 36.54 -17.28 12.47
C HIS A 215 37.52 -16.80 11.39
N ARG A 216 37.44 -17.36 10.17
CA ARG A 216 38.25 -16.93 9.03
C ARG A 216 37.41 -16.78 7.76
N ALA A 217 37.47 -15.61 7.14
CA ALA A 217 36.82 -15.29 5.88
C ALA A 217 37.83 -15.20 4.74
N ARG A 218 37.52 -15.81 3.59
CA ARG A 218 38.30 -15.69 2.36
C ARG A 218 37.40 -15.35 1.17
N VAL A 219 37.69 -14.25 0.48
CA VAL A 219 36.91 -13.80 -0.67
C VAL A 219 37.85 -13.72 -1.88
N ASP A 220 37.91 -14.80 -2.66
CA ASP A 220 38.73 -14.92 -3.87
C ASP A 220 37.89 -14.79 -5.17
N GLY A 221 36.56 -14.92 -5.07
CA GLY A 221 35.62 -14.73 -6.18
C GLY A 221 35.21 -13.28 -6.44
N THR A 222 34.12 -13.11 -7.18
CA THR A 222 33.53 -11.79 -7.47
C THR A 222 32.28 -11.56 -6.64
N VAL A 223 32.17 -10.40 -6.00
CA VAL A 223 30.96 -9.97 -5.29
C VAL A 223 30.37 -8.77 -6.02
N ASP A 224 29.17 -8.97 -6.59
CA ASP A 224 28.38 -7.96 -7.30
C ASP A 224 27.46 -7.21 -6.32
N GLY A 225 28.08 -6.63 -5.28
CA GLY A 225 27.43 -5.99 -4.14
C GLY A 225 28.43 -5.69 -3.03
N ASP A 226 27.91 -5.43 -1.83
CA ASP A 226 28.72 -5.09 -0.65
C ASP A 226 29.14 -6.35 0.14
N VAL A 227 30.32 -6.30 0.77
CA VAL A 227 30.81 -7.36 1.66
C VAL A 227 30.77 -6.89 3.09
N PHE A 228 29.92 -7.50 3.91
CA PHE A 228 29.87 -7.33 5.35
C PHE A 228 30.55 -8.51 6.03
N VAL A 229 31.63 -8.27 6.77
CA VAL A 229 32.42 -9.35 7.38
C VAL A 229 32.67 -9.11 8.86
N PHE A 230 32.30 -10.08 9.68
CA PHE A 230 32.56 -10.13 11.11
C PHE A 230 33.37 -11.40 11.37
N SER A 231 34.70 -11.24 11.42
CA SER A 231 35.61 -12.38 11.45
C SER A 231 36.95 -12.08 12.09
N GLN A 232 37.65 -13.07 12.66
CA GLN A 232 38.96 -12.83 13.25
C GLN A 232 40.01 -12.51 12.17
N ASP A 233 40.05 -13.31 11.11
CA ASP A 233 40.95 -13.13 9.97
C ASP A 233 40.17 -12.97 8.66
N VAL A 234 40.44 -11.90 7.92
CA VAL A 234 39.80 -11.62 6.63
C VAL A 234 40.85 -11.50 5.54
N ASN A 235 40.67 -12.26 4.45
CA ASN A 235 41.45 -12.13 3.23
C ASN A 235 40.55 -11.87 2.02
N VAL A 236 40.71 -10.70 1.39
CA VAL A 236 40.00 -10.31 0.17
C VAL A 236 41.00 -10.29 -0.98
N GLY A 237 41.04 -11.38 -1.74
CA GLY A 237 41.88 -11.54 -2.93
C GLY A 237 41.15 -11.32 -4.26
N GLY A 238 39.81 -11.42 -4.25
CA GLY A 238 38.96 -11.32 -5.42
C GLY A 238 38.53 -9.89 -5.77
N HIS A 239 37.42 -9.75 -6.49
CA HIS A 239 36.89 -8.46 -6.94
C HIS A 239 35.58 -8.13 -6.24
N VAL A 240 35.53 -7.00 -5.54
CA VAL A 240 34.33 -6.49 -4.88
C VAL A 240 33.90 -5.21 -5.59
N LYS A 241 32.74 -5.25 -6.22
CA LYS A 241 32.20 -4.09 -6.95
C LYS A 241 31.57 -3.04 -6.03
N GLY A 242 31.11 -3.46 -4.86
CA GLY A 242 30.57 -2.59 -3.82
C GLY A 242 31.60 -2.18 -2.77
N ASP A 243 31.08 -1.88 -1.58
CA ASP A 243 31.86 -1.51 -0.40
C ASP A 243 32.30 -2.76 0.40
N VAL A 244 33.44 -2.67 1.10
CA VAL A 244 33.88 -3.69 2.06
C VAL A 244 33.76 -3.12 3.47
N ILE A 245 32.91 -3.73 4.29
CA ILE A 245 32.62 -3.30 5.66
C ILE A 245 32.97 -4.44 6.62
N GLY A 246 33.97 -4.23 7.47
CA GLY A 246 34.55 -5.32 8.25
C GLY A 246 34.89 -5.00 9.70
N PHE A 247 34.60 -5.93 10.61
CA PHE A 247 35.08 -5.91 11.99
C PHE A 247 35.91 -7.17 12.25
N SER A 248 37.22 -6.99 12.41
CA SER A 248 38.16 -8.11 12.44
C SER A 248 39.38 -7.90 13.30
N GLN A 249 40.17 -8.94 13.55
CA GLN A 249 41.47 -8.78 14.19
C GLN A 249 42.55 -8.47 13.13
N SER A 250 42.56 -9.22 12.03
CA SER A 250 43.45 -9.01 10.89
C SER A 250 42.67 -8.91 9.58
N VAL A 251 42.98 -7.89 8.78
CA VAL A 251 42.39 -7.68 7.46
C VAL A 251 43.50 -7.56 6.42
N ARG A 252 43.45 -8.40 5.39
CA ARG A 252 44.31 -8.31 4.20
C ARG A 252 43.46 -8.14 2.96
N ILE A 253 43.71 -7.06 2.22
CA ILE A 253 43.02 -6.75 0.97
C ILE A 253 44.05 -6.66 -0.14
N SER A 254 44.14 -7.71 -0.96
CA SER A 254 45.00 -7.77 -2.13
C SER A 254 44.25 -7.67 -3.46
N GLY A 255 42.94 -7.89 -3.43
CA GLY A 255 42.04 -7.78 -4.59
C GLY A 255 41.62 -6.35 -4.92
N GLN A 256 40.74 -6.20 -5.92
CA GLN A 256 40.20 -4.90 -6.34
C GLN A 256 38.87 -4.61 -5.64
N VAL A 257 38.74 -3.40 -5.09
CA VAL A 257 37.51 -2.88 -4.46
C VAL A 257 37.09 -1.59 -5.19
N ASP A 258 35.96 -1.63 -5.89
CA ASP A 258 35.45 -0.46 -6.63
C ASP A 258 34.70 0.53 -5.73
N GLY A 259 34.25 0.08 -4.56
CA GLY A 259 33.62 0.89 -3.54
C GLY A 259 34.58 1.45 -2.50
N ASN A 260 34.02 1.73 -1.32
CA ASN A 260 34.76 2.18 -0.14
C ASN A 260 35.15 0.99 0.74
N ILE A 261 36.22 1.16 1.51
CA ILE A 261 36.58 0.23 2.56
C ILE A 261 36.30 0.88 3.91
N ARG A 262 35.48 0.25 4.75
CA ARG A 262 35.17 0.70 6.12
C ARG A 262 35.46 -0.42 7.10
N THR A 263 36.60 -0.39 7.77
CA THR A 263 37.04 -1.51 8.61
C THR A 263 37.50 -1.08 10.00
N PHE A 264 37.16 -1.88 10.99
CA PHE A 264 37.78 -1.85 12.31
C PHE A 264 38.63 -3.10 12.47
N ALA A 265 39.96 -2.94 12.59
CA ALA A 265 40.88 -4.07 12.74
C ALA A 265 42.05 -3.76 13.67
N ASN A 266 42.73 -4.77 14.21
CA ASN A 266 44.00 -4.51 14.92
C ASN A 266 45.15 -4.31 13.92
N ASN A 267 45.20 -5.17 12.90
CA ASN A 267 46.19 -5.14 11.84
C ASN A 267 45.49 -5.09 10.49
N MET A 268 45.85 -4.10 9.66
CA MET A 268 45.33 -3.97 8.30
C MET A 268 46.46 -3.88 7.28
N THR A 269 46.35 -4.65 6.20
CA THR A 269 47.25 -4.59 5.05
C THR A 269 46.46 -4.45 3.76
N ILE A 270 46.72 -3.38 3.01
CA ILE A 270 46.10 -3.14 1.70
C ILE A 270 47.21 -3.10 0.65
N THR A 271 47.17 -4.05 -0.28
CA THR A 271 48.05 -4.11 -1.46
C THR A 271 47.27 -4.04 -2.77
N GLY A 272 45.95 -4.20 -2.71
CA GLY A 272 45.06 -4.11 -3.86
C GLY A 272 44.67 -2.68 -4.26
N ASN A 273 43.91 -2.55 -5.34
CA ASN A 273 43.38 -1.27 -5.81
C ASN A 273 42.04 -0.95 -5.12
N VAL A 274 41.91 0.28 -4.63
CA VAL A 274 40.68 0.80 -4.02
C VAL A 274 40.26 2.03 -4.82
N ALA A 275 39.10 1.96 -5.48
CA ALA A 275 38.69 3.03 -6.40
C ALA A 275 38.11 4.26 -5.67
N LYS A 276 37.64 4.11 -4.42
CA LYS A 276 37.12 5.20 -3.58
C LYS A 276 37.91 5.30 -2.27
N LYS A 277 37.21 5.62 -1.17
CA LYS A 277 37.83 6.01 0.09
C LYS A 277 38.04 4.82 1.02
N VAL A 278 39.07 4.94 1.87
CA VAL A 278 39.33 4.01 2.98
C VAL A 278 39.09 4.73 4.30
N LEU A 279 38.19 4.19 5.12
CA LEU A 279 37.98 4.54 6.52
C LEU A 279 38.38 3.32 7.35
N ALA A 280 39.54 3.39 8.00
CA ALA A 280 40.04 2.30 8.81
C ALA A 280 40.39 2.77 10.23
N PHE A 281 39.90 2.04 11.22
CA PHE A 281 40.38 2.14 12.60
C PHE A 281 41.30 0.95 12.84
N THR A 282 42.61 1.19 12.91
CA THR A 282 43.61 0.14 13.10
C THR A 282 44.77 0.56 13.98
N GLN A 283 45.33 -0.41 14.72
CA GLN A 283 46.52 -0.18 15.52
C GLN A 283 47.76 -0.13 14.63
N VAL A 284 47.83 -1.00 13.63
CA VAL A 284 48.92 -1.03 12.64
C VAL A 284 48.33 -1.06 11.23
N MET A 285 48.80 -0.16 10.38
CA MET A 285 48.45 -0.11 8.95
C MET A 285 49.73 -0.23 8.13
N ALA A 286 49.78 -1.21 7.22
CA ALA A 286 50.82 -1.31 6.20
C ALA A 286 50.16 -1.31 4.82
N GLY A 287 50.44 -0.30 4.00
CA GLY A 287 49.86 -0.17 2.67
C GLY A 287 50.91 0.19 1.62
N TRP A 288 50.90 -0.53 0.50
CA TRP A 288 51.69 -0.20 -0.69
C TRP A 288 50.72 -0.24 -1.88
N GLY A 289 50.14 0.91 -2.20
CA GLY A 289 49.12 1.05 -3.24
C GLY A 289 48.66 2.50 -3.37
N ALA A 290 48.23 2.89 -4.56
CA ALA A 290 47.71 4.23 -4.81
C ALA A 290 46.34 4.39 -4.14
N ILE A 291 46.31 5.13 -3.02
CA ILE A 291 45.08 5.55 -2.36
C ILE A 291 44.70 6.89 -3.02
N PHE A 292 43.61 6.93 -3.78
CA PHE A 292 43.11 8.15 -4.44
C PHE A 292 41.93 8.76 -3.67
#